data_AF-A7SCD1-F1
#
_entry.id   AF-A7SCD1-F1
#
_cell.length_a   1.000
_cell.length_b   1.000
_cell.length_c   1.000
_cell.angle_alpha   90.00
_cell.angle_beta   90.00
_cell.angle_gamma   90.00
#
_symmetry.space_group_name_H-M   'P 1'
#
loop_
_entity.id
_entity.type
_entity.pdbx_description
1 polymer ?
#
loop_
_entity_poly.entity_id
_entity_poly.type
_entity_poly.pdbx_seq_one_letter_code
_entity_poly.pdbx_strand_id
1 'polypeptide(L)' 'YNSLIEPHFQYCSTVWDRLAVHLSDKLQKLQNRAARVIAYSSFDTSSEHVLGVLGWNGLHQKRRKQKAIMIFKALNNLV' A
#
# COMPACT_ATOMS: atom_id res chain seq x y z
N TYR A 1 -1.32 2.76 -12.28
CA TYR A 1 -0.92 2.37 -10.90
C TYR A 1 -1.70 1.15 -10.41
N ASN A 2 -3.03 1.22 -10.33
CA ASN A 2 -3.88 0.15 -9.75
C ASN A 2 -3.71 -1.24 -10.41
N SER A 3 -3.58 -1.32 -11.74
CA SER A 3 -3.45 -2.60 -12.45
C SER A 3 -2.02 -3.11 -12.58
N LEU A 4 -1.03 -2.21 -12.60
CA LEU A 4 0.35 -2.54 -12.96
C LEU A 4 1.32 -2.49 -11.79
N ILE A 5 1.18 -1.52 -10.87
CA ILE A 5 2.16 -1.26 -9.81
C ILE A 5 1.62 -1.79 -8.48
N GLU A 6 0.35 -1.51 -8.19
CA GLU A 6 -0.28 -1.91 -6.94
C GLU A 6 -0.23 -3.42 -6.64
N PRO A 7 -0.42 -4.33 -7.63
CA PRO A 7 -0.33 -5.76 -7.38
C PRO A 7 1.04 -6.18 -6.84
N HIS A 8 2.13 -5.53 -7.26
CA HIS A 8 3.47 -5.85 -6.76
C HIS A 8 3.67 -5.47 -5.29
N PHE A 9 3.03 -4.39 -4.80
CA PHE A 9 3.07 -4.04 -3.38
C PHE A 9 2.22 -4.97 -2.52
N GLN A 10 1.20 -5.58 -3.12
CA GLN A 10 0.26 -6.47 -2.46
C GLN A 10 0.70 -7.92 -2.50
N TYR A 11 1.51 -8.30 -3.49
CA TYR A 11 1.98 -9.66 -3.67
C TYR A 11 2.74 -10.15 -2.44
N CYS A 12 2.36 -11.33 -1.96
CA CYS A 12 2.87 -11.98 -0.74
C CYS A 12 2.82 -11.12 0.52
N SER A 13 2.14 -9.97 0.56
CA SER A 13 2.21 -8.99 1.66
C SER A 13 1.91 -9.57 3.04
N THR A 14 1.11 -10.63 3.09
CA THR A 14 0.77 -11.41 4.28
C THR A 14 1.95 -12.22 4.83
N VAL A 15 2.87 -12.67 3.97
CA VAL A 15 4.06 -13.46 4.32
C VAL A 15 5.14 -12.57 4.94
N TRP A 16 5.36 -11.38 4.37
CA TRP A 16 6.40 -10.43 4.80
C TRP A 16 5.84 -9.30 5.68
N ASP A 17 4.73 -9.53 6.38
CA ASP A 17 4.11 -8.56 7.29
C ASP A 17 5.06 -8.09 8.41
N ARG A 18 6.07 -8.89 8.77
CA ARG A 18 7.15 -8.54 9.71
C ARG A 18 8.37 -7.92 9.03
N LEU A 19 8.16 -7.14 7.97
CA LEU A 19 9.23 -6.42 7.31
C LEU A 19 9.87 -5.39 8.25
N ALA A 20 11.19 -5.24 8.17
CA ALA A 20 11.88 -4.18 8.87
C ALA A 20 11.33 -2.79 8.46
N VAL A 21 11.20 -1.88 9.43
CA VAL A 21 10.60 -0.55 9.26
C VAL A 21 11.23 0.20 8.08
N HIS A 22 12.56 0.18 7.96
CA HIS A 22 13.27 0.87 6.88
C HIS A 22 12.91 0.37 5.47
N LEU A 23 12.62 -0.92 5.28
CA LEU A 23 12.17 -1.46 3.98
C LEU A 23 10.71 -1.08 3.71
N SER A 24 9.88 -1.07 4.75
CA SER A 24 8.50 -0.60 4.65
C SER A 24 8.44 0.86 4.21
N ASP A 25 9.30 1.70 4.78
CA ASP A 25 9.39 3.12 4.45
C ASP A 25 9.88 3.34 3.02
N LYS A 26 10.83 2.54 2.54
CA LYS A 26 11.28 2.59 1.13
C LYS A 26 10.12 2.30 0.17
N LEU A 27 9.29 1.31 0.47
CA LEU A 27 8.12 1.00 -0.35
C LEU A 27 7.05 2.09 -0.28
N GLN A 28 6.81 2.65 0.91
CA GLN A 28 5.89 3.77 1.05
C GLN A 28 6.35 4.99 0.24
N LYS A 29 7.66 5.30 0.23
CA LYS A 29 8.23 6.36 -0.61
C LYS A 29 8.01 6.11 -2.10
N LEU A 30 8.07 4.85 -2.56
CA LEU A 30 7.75 4.50 -3.95
C LEU A 30 6.27 4.75 -4.29
N GLN A 31 5.34 4.33 -3.41
CA GLN A 31 3.93 4.65 -3.58
C GLN A 31 3.71 6.18 -3.61
N ASN A 32 4.33 6.93 -2.70
CA ASN A 32 4.20 8.38 -2.63
C ASN A 32 4.73 9.05 -3.91
N ARG A 33 5.84 8.56 -4.46
CA ARG A 33 6.39 9.06 -5.73
C ARG A 33 5.42 8.80 -6.89
N ALA A 34 4.85 7.60 -6.97
CA ALA A 34 3.84 7.28 -7.98
C ALA A 34 2.59 8.16 -7.85
N ALA A 35 2.13 8.40 -6.61
CA ALA A 35 1.01 9.27 -6.32
C ALA A 35 1.26 10.71 -6.80
N ARG A 36 2.45 11.27 -6.52
CA ARG A 36 2.82 12.62 -6.99
C ARG A 36 2.84 12.74 -8.50
N VAL A 37 3.41 11.74 -9.19
CA VAL A 37 3.45 11.72 -10.66
C VAL A 37 2.03 11.73 -11.24
N ILE A 38 1.11 10.97 -10.66
CA ILE A 38 -0.28 10.90 -11.14
C ILE A 38 -1.07 12.17 -10.80
N ALA A 39 -0.87 12.73 -9.60
CA ALA A 39 -1.58 13.92 -9.14
C ALA A 39 -0.95 15.23 -9.62
N TYR A 40 0.16 15.18 -10.39
CA TYR A 40 0.95 16.34 -10.80
C TYR A 40 1.27 17.31 -9.64
N SER A 41 1.58 16.77 -8.46
CA SER A 41 1.80 17.57 -7.25
C SER A 41 3.27 17.89 -7.01
N SER A 42 3.55 19.07 -6.42
CA SER A 42 4.91 19.46 -6.01
C SER A 42 5.48 18.49 -4.96
N PHE A 43 6.81 18.39 -4.90
CA PHE A 43 7.51 17.67 -3.84
C PHE A 43 7.23 18.23 -2.44
N ASP A 44 6.93 19.52 -2.34
CA ASP A 44 6.61 20.20 -1.07
C ASP A 44 5.23 19.83 -0.51
N THR A 45 4.36 19.27 -1.35
CA THR A 45 3.04 18.83 -0.89
C THR A 45 3.17 17.62 0.04
N SER A 46 2.37 17.58 1.12
CA SER A 46 2.34 16.41 2.00
C SER A 46 1.92 15.16 1.22
N SER A 47 2.66 14.06 1.38
CA SER A 47 2.32 12.78 0.74
C SER A 47 0.96 12.27 1.21
N GLU A 48 0.59 12.50 2.47
CA GLU A 48 -0.73 12.10 3.00
C GLU A 48 -1.86 12.85 2.30
N HIS A 49 -1.67 14.14 2.04
CA HIS A 49 -2.64 14.94 1.29
C HIS A 49 -2.80 14.41 -0.14
N VAL A 50 -1.70 14.14 -0.84
CA VAL A 50 -1.73 13.60 -2.21
C VAL A 50 -2.41 12.22 -2.25
N LEU A 51 -2.11 11.35 -1.29
CA LEU A 51 -2.79 10.06 -1.17
C LEU A 51 -4.28 10.22 -0.89
N GLY A 52 -4.67 11.17 -0.04
CA GLY A 52 -6.07 11.49 0.26
C GLY A 52 -6.83 11.96 -0.98
N VAL A 53 -6.23 12.87 -1.79
CA VAL A 53 -6.81 13.34 -3.06
C VAL A 53 -7.03 12.17 -4.04
N LEU A 54 -6.10 11.20 -4.08
CA LEU A 54 -6.24 10.01 -4.93
C LEU A 54 -7.13 8.91 -4.33
N GLY A 55 -7.60 9.06 -3.09
CA GLY A 55 -8.34 8.01 -2.37
C GLY A 55 -7.48 6.77 -2.05
N TRP A 56 -6.16 6.92 -1.97
CA TRP A 56 -5.23 5.83 -1.74
C TRP A 56 -4.90 5.66 -0.26
N ASN A 57 -5.04 4.43 0.23
CA ASN A 57 -4.48 4.06 1.53
C ASN A 57 -2.95 3.89 1.45
N GLY A 58 -2.27 4.19 2.54
CA GLY A 58 -0.85 3.82 2.72
C GLY A 58 -0.66 2.31 2.68
N LEU A 59 0.54 1.85 2.30
CA LEU A 59 0.84 0.43 2.15
C LEU A 59 0.63 -0.35 3.45
N HIS A 60 1.00 0.23 4.60
CA HIS A 60 0.77 -0.39 5.90
C HIS A 60 -0.71 -0.72 6.14
N GLN A 61 -1.61 0.22 5.87
CA GLN A 61 -3.05 0.02 6.03
C GLN A 61 -3.57 -1.02 5.03
N LYS A 62 -3.07 -1.01 3.79
CA LYS A 62 -3.42 -2.02 2.77
C LYS A 62 -3.02 -3.43 3.22
N ARG A 63 -1.80 -3.62 3.74
CA ARG A 63 -1.32 -4.92 4.24
C ARG A 63 -2.17 -5.43 5.40
N ARG A 64 -2.48 -4.56 6.38
CA ARG A 64 -3.38 -4.91 7.49
C ARG A 64 -4.75 -5.38 7.00
N LYS A 65 -5.34 -4.68 6.02
CA LYS A 65 -6.63 -5.07 5.42
C LYS A 65 -6.54 -6.42 4.73
N GLN A 66 -5.49 -6.66 3.95
CA GLN A 66 -5.29 -7.94 3.25
C GLN A 66 -5.10 -9.11 4.21
N LYS A 67 -4.32 -8.92 5.27
CA LYS A 67 -4.16 -9.91 6.34
C LYS A 67 -5.49 -10.24 7.01
N ALA A 68 -6.29 -9.23 7.34
CA ALA A 68 -7.63 -9.44 7.91
C ALA A 68 -8.54 -10.21 6.96
N ILE A 69 -8.53 -9.89 5.66
CA ILE A 69 -9.29 -10.62 4.64
C ILE A 69 -8.84 -12.08 4.57
N MET A 70 -7.53 -12.35 4.58
CA MET A 70 -7.00 -13.71 4.53
C MET A 70 -7.44 -14.53 5.75
N ILE A 71 -7.32 -13.97 6.96
CA ILE A 71 -7.77 -14.62 8.20
C ILE A 71 -9.28 -14.89 8.15
N PHE A 72 -10.07 -13.89 7.74
CA PHE A 72 -11.51 -14.04 7.59
C PHE A 72 -11.87 -15.19 6.63
N LYS A 73 -11.23 -15.23 5.46
CA LYS A 73 -11.47 -16.30 4.48
C LYS A 73 -11.09 -17.67 5.04
N ALA A 74 -9.97 -17.78 5.75
CA ALA A 74 -9.52 -19.03 6.34
C ALA A 74 -10.49 -19.55 7.42
N LEU A 75 -11.03 -18.65 8.25
CA LEU A 75 -12.01 -19.01 9.28
C LEU A 75 -13.38 -19.42 8.73
N ASN A 76 -13.74 -18.97 7.53
CA ASN A 76 -15.04 -19.22 6.91
C ASN A 76 -14.98 -20.25 5.76
N ASN A 77 -13.86 -20.97 5.59
CA ASN A 77 -13.66 -21.93 4.49
C ASN A 77 -13.86 -21.31 3.10
N LEU A 78 -13.38 -20.08 2.89
CA LEU A 78 -13.40 -19.36 1.61
C LEU A 78 -12.01 -19.31 0.93
N VAL A 79 -11.08 -20.17 1.38
CA VAL A 79 -9.73 -20.37 0.84
C VAL A 79 -9.61 -21.78 0.33
#